data_AF-A0A2E6F2H9-F1
#
_entry.id   AF-A0A2E6F2H9-F1
#
_cell.length_a   1.000
_cell.length_b   1.000
_cell.length_c   1.000
_cell.angle_alpha   90.00
_cell.angle_beta   90.00
_cell.angle_gamma   90.00
#
_symmetry.space_group_name_H-M   'P 1'
#
loop_
_entity.id
_entity.type
_entity.pdbx_description
1 polymer ?
#
loop_
_entity_poly.entity_id
_entity_poly.type
_entity_poly.pdbx_seq_one_letter_code
_entity_poly.pdbx_strand_id
1 'polypeptide(L)'
;MRIAPLIIGIILMLVTIAGIIGYSGNGDQEIPVIPCPTNPPQMDKCYAGMTLSDLEIPTQFSILSIKISIEWSQSESTWVGVIPASDAVECPPDDIGLTSCEAEQLNFQAGGADSVGSDGLEWDVDPGKYRLATGSISSQANPSVANIVSYDYDVRLNLLVALATFLFSSAMLVAGIEF
;
A
#
# COMPACT_ATOMS: atom_id res chain seq x y z
N MET A 1 -40.10 -9.13 24.42
CA MET A 1 -39.07 -9.36 23.39
C MET A 1 -39.18 -8.28 22.33
N ARG A 2 -38.22 -7.36 22.25
CA ARG A 2 -38.13 -6.40 21.14
C ARG A 2 -37.28 -6.98 20.02
N ILE A 3 -37.95 -7.44 18.97
CA ILE A 3 -37.33 -8.16 17.85
C ILE A 3 -36.39 -7.26 17.02
N ALA A 4 -36.74 -5.98 16.84
CA ALA A 4 -35.94 -5.05 16.05
C ALA A 4 -34.50 -4.83 16.58
N PRO A 5 -34.29 -4.41 17.85
CA PRO A 5 -32.93 -4.24 18.38
C PRO A 5 -32.14 -5.55 18.43
N LEU A 6 -32.82 -6.68 18.64
CA LEU A 6 -32.18 -8.00 18.62
C LEU A 6 -31.59 -8.32 17.24
N ILE A 7 -32.38 -8.17 16.16
CA ILE A 7 -31.92 -8.46 14.80
C ILE A 7 -30.76 -7.53 14.41
N ILE A 8 -30.87 -6.23 14.72
CA ILE A 8 -29.81 -5.25 14.43
C ILE A 8 -28.53 -5.59 15.19
N GLY A 9 -28.64 -5.95 16.47
CA GLY A 9 -27.51 -6.38 17.29
C GLY A 9 -26.80 -7.60 16.71
N ILE A 10 -27.55 -8.61 16.27
CA ILE A 10 -26.99 -9.82 15.63
C ILE A 10 -26.25 -9.47 14.34
N ILE A 11 -26.87 -8.70 13.44
CA ILE A 11 -26.25 -8.32 12.16
C ILE A 11 -24.95 -7.55 12.40
N LEU A 12 -24.96 -6.56 13.29
CA LEU A 12 -23.77 -5.78 13.63
C LEU A 12 -22.67 -6.62 14.27
N MET A 13 -23.04 -7.60 15.11
CA MET A 13 -22.07 -8.55 15.68
C MET A 13 -21.38 -9.36 14.59
N LEU A 14 -22.16 -9.92 13.66
CA LEU A 14 -21.63 -10.72 12.56
C LEU A 14 -20.70 -9.92 11.66
N VAL A 15 -21.11 -8.69 11.27
CA VAL A 15 -20.28 -7.80 10.45
C VAL A 15 -18.99 -7.41 11.18
N THR A 16 -19.07 -7.14 12.49
CA THR A 16 -17.87 -6.82 13.30
C THR A 16 -16.90 -8.00 13.35
N ILE A 17 -17.41 -9.22 13.59
CA ILE A 17 -16.57 -10.43 13.60
C ILE A 17 -15.92 -10.66 12.24
N ALA A 18 -16.68 -10.57 11.16
CA ALA A 18 -16.14 -10.68 9.80
C ALA A 18 -15.07 -9.62 9.52
N GLY A 19 -15.29 -8.37 9.94
CA GLY A 19 -14.34 -7.28 9.80
C GLY A 19 -13.05 -7.50 10.59
N ILE A 20 -13.11 -8.09 11.80
CA ILE A 20 -11.92 -8.41 12.60
C ILE A 20 -11.09 -9.53 11.96
N ILE A 21 -11.76 -10.55 11.40
CA ILE A 21 -11.09 -11.62 10.64
C ILE A 21 -10.40 -11.02 9.41
N GLY A 22 -11.09 -10.09 8.74
CA GLY A 22 -10.57 -9.37 7.59
C GLY A 22 -10.58 -10.17 6.30
N TYR A 23 -9.91 -9.62 5.30
CA TYR A 23 -9.69 -10.23 3.99
C TYR A 23 -8.24 -9.99 3.58
N SER A 24 -7.62 -10.99 3.00
CA SER A 24 -6.26 -10.90 2.47
C SER A 24 -6.18 -11.47 1.07
N GLY A 25 -5.17 -11.03 0.34
CA GLY A 25 -4.88 -11.54 -1.00
C GLY A 25 -3.48 -11.14 -1.42
N ASN A 26 -3.05 -11.68 -2.55
CA ASN A 26 -1.71 -11.49 -3.07
C ASN A 26 -1.73 -11.42 -4.61
N GLY A 27 -0.65 -10.90 -5.17
CA GLY A 27 -0.44 -10.89 -6.62
C GLY A 27 0.99 -10.51 -7.00
N ASP A 28 1.33 -10.77 -8.26
CA ASP A 28 2.65 -10.50 -8.82
C ASP A 28 2.52 -9.61 -10.05
N GLN A 29 3.46 -8.70 -10.25
CA GLN A 29 3.60 -7.91 -11.46
C GLN A 29 5.04 -7.89 -11.95
N GLU A 30 5.24 -8.09 -13.25
CA GLU A 30 6.54 -7.89 -13.88
C GLU A 30 6.73 -6.42 -14.21
N ILE A 31 7.75 -5.81 -13.61
CA ILE A 31 8.13 -4.42 -13.88
C ILE A 31 9.52 -4.41 -14.53
N PRO A 32 9.68 -3.79 -15.71
CA PRO A 32 11.00 -3.64 -16.31
C PRO A 32 11.86 -2.67 -15.49
N VAL A 33 13.12 -3.02 -15.28
CA VAL A 33 14.07 -2.16 -14.56
C VAL A 33 14.83 -1.29 -15.54
N ILE A 34 14.89 0.00 -15.27
CA ILE A 34 15.69 0.96 -16.03
C ILE A 34 17.09 1.01 -15.42
N PRO A 35 18.15 0.60 -16.16
CA PRO A 35 19.51 0.60 -15.63
C PRO A 35 20.04 2.03 -15.45
N CYS A 36 20.75 2.27 -14.35
CA CYS A 36 21.35 3.56 -14.11
C CYS A 36 22.78 3.65 -14.69
N PRO A 37 23.05 4.56 -15.66
CA PRO A 37 24.32 4.59 -16.40
C PRO A 37 25.47 5.29 -15.67
N THR A 38 25.41 5.50 -14.35
CA THR A 38 26.45 6.21 -13.59
C THR A 38 27.62 5.29 -13.23
N ASN A 39 28.85 5.74 -13.51
CA ASN A 39 30.10 5.13 -13.02
C ASN A 39 30.95 6.20 -12.31
N PRO A 40 31.15 6.15 -10.97
CA PRO A 40 30.71 5.13 -10.03
C PRO A 40 29.17 5.14 -9.78
N PRO A 41 28.59 4.03 -9.27
CA PRO A 41 27.16 3.95 -8.97
C PRO A 41 26.76 5.03 -7.96
N GLN A 42 25.79 5.87 -8.33
CA GLN A 42 25.34 7.01 -7.56
C GLN A 42 23.80 6.97 -7.51
N MET A 43 23.27 6.60 -6.34
CA MET A 43 21.82 6.50 -6.06
C MET A 43 21.07 7.82 -6.29
N ASP A 44 21.78 8.92 -6.13
CA ASP A 44 21.37 10.31 -6.23
C ASP A 44 21.33 10.84 -7.67
N LYS A 45 21.75 10.08 -8.68
CA LYS A 45 21.86 10.57 -10.07
C LYS A 45 21.08 9.75 -11.10
N CYS A 46 20.25 8.84 -10.59
CA CYS A 46 19.44 7.94 -11.39
C CYS A 46 18.01 8.46 -11.40
N TYR A 47 17.46 8.65 -12.60
CA TYR A 47 16.05 9.00 -12.73
C TYR A 47 15.14 7.88 -12.21
N ALA A 48 14.11 8.26 -11.47
CA ALA A 48 13.11 7.36 -10.97
C ALA A 48 12.03 7.11 -12.03
N GLY A 49 11.57 5.87 -12.11
CA GLY A 49 10.30 5.51 -12.73
C GLY A 49 9.15 5.77 -11.75
N MET A 50 7.98 6.09 -12.28
CA MET A 50 6.75 6.34 -11.54
C MET A 50 5.56 5.75 -12.31
N THR A 51 4.59 5.18 -11.60
CA THR A 51 3.34 4.71 -12.21
C THR A 51 2.57 5.84 -12.88
N LEU A 52 2.01 5.58 -14.06
CA LEU A 52 1.25 6.56 -14.83
C LEU A 52 -0.11 6.90 -14.23
N SER A 53 -0.68 5.96 -13.48
CA SER A 53 -1.99 6.08 -12.85
C SER A 53 -1.86 6.19 -11.33
N ASP A 54 -2.79 6.92 -10.74
CA ASP A 54 -2.90 7.06 -9.29
C ASP A 54 -3.59 5.82 -8.70
N LEU A 55 -3.02 5.32 -7.60
CA LEU A 55 -3.71 4.44 -6.68
C LEU A 55 -4.55 5.30 -5.73
N GLU A 56 -5.86 5.33 -5.95
CA GLU A 56 -6.80 6.08 -5.11
C GLU A 56 -7.41 5.18 -4.04
N ILE A 57 -7.19 5.53 -2.78
CA ILE A 57 -7.76 4.89 -1.61
C ILE A 57 -8.87 5.79 -1.06
N PRO A 58 -10.15 5.43 -1.24
CA PRO A 58 -11.28 6.24 -0.83
C PRO A 58 -11.31 6.50 0.68
N THR A 59 -11.78 7.68 1.08
CA THR A 59 -11.84 8.10 2.49
C THR A 59 -12.72 7.20 3.36
N GLN A 60 -13.68 6.48 2.77
CA GLN A 60 -14.52 5.52 3.48
C GLN A 60 -13.70 4.38 4.09
N PHE A 61 -12.50 4.10 3.56
CA PHE A 61 -11.60 3.07 4.10
C PHE A 61 -10.82 3.52 5.33
N SER A 62 -11.05 4.74 5.85
CA SER A 62 -10.48 5.16 7.15
C SER A 62 -10.94 4.30 8.33
N ILE A 63 -12.04 3.54 8.19
CA ILE A 63 -12.51 2.61 9.21
C ILE A 63 -11.77 1.26 9.16
N LEU A 64 -10.97 1.04 8.13
CA LEU A 64 -10.19 -0.17 7.92
C LEU A 64 -8.74 0.09 8.33
N SER A 65 -8.06 -0.99 8.70
CA SER A 65 -6.62 -1.07 8.78
C SER A 65 -6.18 -1.86 7.55
N ILE A 66 -5.45 -1.21 6.65
CA ILE A 66 -4.97 -1.83 5.41
C ILE A 66 -3.45 -1.86 5.50
N LYS A 67 -2.86 -3.05 5.44
CA LYS A 67 -1.42 -3.23 5.37
C LYS A 67 -1.07 -3.91 4.05
N ILE A 68 -0.08 -3.38 3.36
CA ILE A 68 0.46 -3.95 2.12
C ILE A 68 1.94 -4.25 2.33
N SER A 69 2.34 -5.49 2.07
CA SER A 69 3.73 -5.91 2.00
C SER A 69 4.11 -6.04 0.53
N ILE A 70 5.25 -5.46 0.14
CA ILE A 70 5.75 -5.44 -1.23
C ILE A 70 7.16 -6.01 -1.23
N GLU A 71 7.41 -7.00 -2.06
CA GLU A 71 8.72 -7.63 -2.27
C GLU A 71 9.08 -7.56 -3.75
N TRP A 72 10.38 -7.52 -4.08
CA TRP A 72 10.80 -7.54 -5.47
C TRP A 72 12.09 -8.31 -5.72
N SER A 73 12.16 -9.00 -6.87
CA SER A 73 13.20 -9.98 -7.15
C SER A 73 14.60 -9.42 -7.36
N GLN A 74 14.74 -8.13 -7.70
CA GLN A 74 16.03 -7.46 -7.91
C GLN A 74 16.42 -6.48 -6.78
N SER A 75 16.03 -6.75 -5.53
CA SER A 75 16.21 -5.85 -4.37
C SER A 75 17.64 -5.39 -4.10
N GLU A 76 18.65 -6.19 -4.41
CA GLU A 76 20.07 -5.85 -4.25
C GLU A 76 20.52 -4.64 -5.10
N SER A 77 19.77 -4.28 -6.14
CA SER A 77 20.18 -3.24 -7.10
C SER A 77 19.07 -2.26 -7.46
N THR A 78 17.86 -2.50 -6.98
CA THR A 78 16.67 -1.68 -7.24
C THR A 78 15.91 -1.40 -5.96
N TRP A 79 15.15 -0.32 -5.98
CA TRP A 79 14.24 0.04 -4.91
C TRP A 79 12.84 0.27 -5.45
N VAL A 80 11.86 0.12 -4.56
CA VAL A 80 10.46 0.46 -4.77
C VAL A 80 10.03 1.34 -3.61
N GLY A 81 9.27 2.39 -3.92
CA GLY A 81 8.76 3.33 -2.93
C GLY A 81 7.33 3.72 -3.24
N VAL A 82 6.58 4.04 -2.18
CA VAL A 82 5.24 4.61 -2.28
C VAL A 82 5.35 6.11 -2.04
N ILE A 83 4.79 6.89 -2.95
CA ILE A 83 4.84 8.37 -2.92
C ILE A 83 3.42 8.93 -3.07
N PRO A 84 3.13 10.14 -2.57
CA PRO A 84 1.84 10.77 -2.82
C PRO A 84 1.72 11.15 -4.30
N ALA A 85 0.51 11.08 -4.85
CA ALA A 85 0.28 11.41 -6.26
C ALA A 85 0.61 12.88 -6.60
N SER A 86 0.70 13.76 -5.60
CA SER A 86 1.14 15.15 -5.77
C SER A 86 2.56 15.27 -6.32
N ASP A 87 3.43 14.30 -6.06
CA ASP A 87 4.82 14.32 -6.55
C ASP A 87 4.88 14.28 -8.08
N ALA A 88 3.86 13.72 -8.74
CA ALA A 88 3.76 13.74 -10.19
C ALA A 88 3.58 15.14 -10.80
N VAL A 89 3.28 16.17 -9.99
CA VAL A 89 3.18 17.56 -10.45
C VAL A 89 4.58 18.16 -10.66
N GLU A 90 5.50 17.88 -9.74
CA GLU A 90 6.88 18.37 -9.80
C GLU A 90 7.78 17.42 -10.60
N CYS A 91 7.45 16.13 -10.57
CA CYS A 91 8.17 15.03 -11.20
C CYS A 91 7.25 14.22 -12.13
N PRO A 92 6.72 14.82 -13.22
CA PRO A 92 5.80 14.13 -14.11
C PRO A 92 6.50 12.96 -14.82
N PRO A 93 5.88 11.76 -14.84
CA PRO A 93 6.34 10.68 -15.71
C PRO A 93 6.03 10.96 -17.18
N ASP A 94 6.88 10.48 -18.07
CA ASP A 94 6.63 10.41 -19.51
C ASP A 94 5.71 9.23 -19.89
N ASP A 95 5.51 8.99 -21.18
CA ASP A 95 4.62 7.93 -21.70
C ASP A 95 5.04 6.51 -21.29
N ILE A 96 6.28 6.31 -20.82
CA ILE A 96 6.80 5.02 -20.36
C ILE A 96 6.99 4.97 -18.84
N GLY A 97 6.53 5.99 -18.11
CA GLY A 97 6.65 6.06 -16.66
C GLY A 97 7.98 6.60 -16.15
N LEU A 98 8.88 7.09 -17.00
CA LEU A 98 10.16 7.64 -16.57
C LEU A 98 10.00 9.11 -16.18
N THR A 99 10.53 9.49 -15.02
CA THR A 99 10.52 10.88 -14.56
C THR A 99 11.87 11.54 -14.81
N SER A 100 11.94 12.87 -14.74
CA SER A 100 13.21 13.60 -14.70
C SER A 100 13.76 13.79 -13.28
N CYS A 101 13.16 13.13 -12.29
CA CYS A 101 13.51 13.32 -10.88
C CYS A 101 14.33 12.17 -10.34
N GLU A 102 15.20 12.51 -9.40
CA GLU A 102 16.01 11.58 -8.63
C GLU A 102 15.25 11.17 -7.35
N ALA A 103 15.70 10.10 -6.69
CA ALA A 103 15.03 9.58 -5.51
C ALA A 103 14.91 10.62 -4.38
N GLU A 104 15.91 11.47 -4.20
CA GLU A 104 15.95 12.51 -3.15
C GLU A 104 14.90 13.61 -3.33
N GLN A 105 14.31 13.70 -4.53
CA GLN A 105 13.28 14.67 -4.87
C GLN A 105 11.86 14.13 -4.65
N LEU A 106 11.72 12.87 -4.22
CA LEU A 106 10.44 12.21 -4.01
C LEU A 106 10.10 12.09 -2.51
N ASN A 107 8.81 12.21 -2.20
CA ASN A 107 8.28 12.13 -0.84
C ASN A 107 7.84 10.72 -0.49
N PHE A 108 8.78 9.87 -0.07
CA PHE A 108 8.49 8.48 0.30
C PHE A 108 7.60 8.39 1.55
N GLN A 109 6.43 7.79 1.39
CA GLN A 109 5.55 7.36 2.49
C GLN A 109 5.98 5.99 3.03
N ALA A 110 6.53 5.17 2.15
CA ALA A 110 7.05 3.85 2.45
C ALA A 110 8.14 3.50 1.42
N GLY A 111 9.23 2.86 1.85
CA GLY A 111 10.31 2.41 0.98
C GLY A 111 11.18 3.55 0.46
N GLY A 112 11.61 3.46 -0.80
CA GLY A 112 12.47 4.44 -1.46
C GLY A 112 13.92 4.00 -1.56
N ALA A 113 14.83 4.92 -1.88
CA ALA A 113 16.23 4.57 -2.17
C ALA A 113 16.97 3.89 -1.01
N ASP A 114 16.54 4.11 0.23
CA ASP A 114 17.09 3.45 1.42
C ASP A 114 16.67 1.97 1.54
N SER A 115 15.70 1.51 0.74
CA SER A 115 15.24 0.12 0.72
C SER A 115 16.05 -0.77 -0.24
N VAL A 116 17.16 -0.29 -0.79
CA VAL A 116 18.03 -1.17 -1.59
C VAL A 116 18.68 -2.21 -0.69
N GLY A 117 18.63 -3.47 -1.13
CA GLY A 117 19.10 -4.62 -0.36
C GLY A 117 18.18 -4.98 0.81
N SER A 118 16.98 -4.39 0.91
CA SER A 118 15.96 -4.86 1.85
C SER A 118 15.23 -6.09 1.30
N ASP A 119 14.69 -6.90 2.20
CA ASP A 119 13.85 -8.06 1.85
C ASP A 119 12.45 -7.66 1.32
N GLY A 120 12.13 -6.36 1.32
CA GLY A 120 10.85 -5.82 0.91
C GLY A 120 10.50 -4.52 1.65
N LEU A 121 9.23 -4.16 1.58
CA LEU A 121 8.62 -2.99 2.20
C LEU A 121 7.27 -3.34 2.82
N GLU A 122 7.01 -2.87 4.05
CA GLU A 122 5.65 -2.80 4.59
C GLU A 122 5.11 -1.37 4.51
N TRP A 123 3.86 -1.23 4.08
CA TRP A 123 3.15 0.04 4.01
C TRP A 123 1.79 -0.05 4.71
N ASP A 124 1.63 0.74 5.77
CA ASP A 124 0.32 1.00 6.39
C ASP A 124 -0.41 2.08 5.56
N VAL A 125 -1.52 1.68 4.94
CA VAL A 125 -2.20 2.47 3.92
C VAL A 125 -3.22 3.40 4.56
N ASP A 126 -2.98 4.70 4.43
CA ASP A 126 -3.96 5.73 4.72
C ASP A 126 -4.81 6.08 3.49
N PRO A 127 -6.03 6.61 3.67
CA PRO A 127 -6.81 7.13 2.56
C PRO A 127 -6.13 8.31 1.87
N GLY A 128 -6.09 8.28 0.54
CA GLY A 128 -5.35 9.26 -0.23
C GLY A 128 -5.11 8.80 -1.67
N LYS A 129 -4.28 9.56 -2.38
CA LYS A 129 -3.83 9.23 -3.74
C LYS A 129 -2.34 9.00 -3.72
N TYR A 130 -1.92 7.85 -4.22
CA TYR A 130 -0.52 7.42 -4.19
C TYR A 130 -0.06 6.98 -5.58
N ARG A 131 1.25 6.95 -5.78
CA ARG A 131 1.92 6.32 -6.91
C ARG A 131 3.05 5.47 -6.41
N LEU A 132 3.44 4.48 -7.21
CA LEU A 132 4.65 3.71 -6.95
C LEU A 132 5.79 4.34 -7.74
N ALA A 133 6.91 4.56 -7.06
CA ALA A 133 8.17 4.96 -7.65
C ALA A 133 9.15 3.79 -7.59
N THR A 134 10.03 3.70 -8.58
CA THR A 134 11.08 2.69 -8.62
C THR A 134 12.34 3.28 -9.22
N GLY A 135 13.50 2.77 -8.82
CA GLY A 135 14.77 3.15 -9.41
C GLY A 135 15.79 2.05 -9.24
N SER A 136 16.95 2.25 -9.87
CA SER A 136 18.10 1.37 -9.72
C SER A 136 19.32 2.17 -9.27
N ILE A 137 20.21 1.53 -8.50
CA ILE A 137 21.46 2.15 -8.05
C ILE A 137 22.68 1.68 -8.87
N SER A 138 22.47 0.83 -9.88
CA SER A 138 23.57 0.25 -10.63
C SER A 138 23.26 0.11 -12.11
N SER A 139 24.32 0.17 -12.92
CA SER A 139 24.29 -0.22 -14.34
C SER A 139 24.11 -1.73 -14.53
N GLN A 140 24.09 -2.50 -13.43
CA GLN A 140 23.91 -3.96 -13.42
C GLN A 140 22.44 -4.38 -13.25
N ALA A 141 21.54 -3.45 -12.95
CA ALA A 141 20.12 -3.68 -13.09
C ALA A 141 19.87 -4.27 -14.48
N ASN A 142 19.40 -5.51 -14.54
CA ASN A 142 19.36 -6.25 -15.79
C ASN A 142 17.99 -6.02 -16.45
N PRO A 143 17.90 -5.19 -17.51
CA PRO A 143 16.63 -4.98 -18.20
C PRO A 143 16.13 -6.24 -18.91
N SER A 144 16.97 -7.28 -19.02
CA SER A 144 16.64 -8.57 -19.64
C SER A 144 16.04 -9.58 -18.63
N VAL A 145 16.08 -9.27 -17.34
CA VAL A 145 15.47 -10.07 -16.27
C VAL A 145 14.30 -9.25 -15.72
N ALA A 146 13.09 -9.81 -15.79
CA ALA A 146 11.92 -9.16 -15.21
C ALA A 146 12.12 -8.96 -13.69
N ASN A 147 11.91 -7.74 -13.19
CA ASN A 147 11.78 -7.51 -11.75
C ASN A 147 10.34 -7.87 -11.38
N ILE A 148 10.18 -8.98 -10.70
CA ILE A 148 8.88 -9.45 -10.23
C ILE A 148 8.62 -8.73 -8.94
N VAL A 149 7.61 -7.86 -8.92
CA VAL A 149 7.11 -7.17 -7.74
C VAL A 149 5.90 -7.94 -7.23
N SER A 150 6.08 -8.61 -6.10
CA SER A 150 5.05 -9.34 -5.39
C SER A 150 4.44 -8.45 -4.32
N TYR A 151 3.13 -8.49 -4.17
CA TYR A 151 2.43 -7.77 -3.11
C TYR A 151 1.44 -8.67 -2.39
N ASP A 152 1.42 -8.53 -1.08
CA ASP A 152 0.45 -9.14 -0.17
C ASP A 152 -0.30 -8.03 0.54
N TYR A 153 -1.63 -8.12 0.61
CA TYR A 153 -2.44 -7.17 1.36
C TYR A 153 -3.28 -7.87 2.42
N ASP A 154 -3.41 -7.21 3.57
CA ASP A 154 -4.29 -7.59 4.67
C ASP A 154 -5.18 -6.40 5.02
N VAL A 155 -6.49 -6.61 4.94
CA VAL A 155 -7.52 -5.60 5.19
C VAL A 155 -8.38 -6.06 6.35
N ARG A 156 -8.36 -5.30 7.45
CA ARG A 156 -9.16 -5.57 8.65
C ARG A 156 -9.94 -4.35 9.07
N LEU A 157 -10.92 -4.55 9.93
CA LEU A 157 -11.58 -3.45 10.63
C LEU A 157 -10.60 -2.83 11.62
N ASN A 158 -10.53 -1.50 11.64
CA ASN A 158 -9.72 -0.78 12.61
C ASN A 158 -10.14 -1.14 14.03
N LEU A 159 -9.17 -1.35 14.93
CA LEU A 159 -9.41 -1.78 16.31
C LEU A 159 -10.39 -0.86 17.06
N LEU A 160 -10.29 0.46 16.91
CA LEU A 160 -11.18 1.41 17.57
C LEU A 160 -12.61 1.27 17.07
N VAL A 161 -12.77 1.08 15.76
CA VAL A 161 -14.08 0.88 15.14
C VAL A 161 -14.66 -0.46 15.58
N ALA A 162 -13.85 -1.54 15.58
CA ALA A 162 -14.25 -2.86 16.02
C ALA A 162 -14.73 -2.87 17.48
N LEU A 163 -14.03 -2.18 18.38
CA LEU A 163 -14.44 -2.06 19.78
C LEU A 163 -15.76 -1.29 19.91
N ALA A 164 -15.90 -0.17 19.20
CA ALA A 164 -17.12 0.63 19.25
C ALA A 164 -18.34 -0.15 18.73
N THR A 165 -18.21 -0.84 17.58
CA THR A 165 -19.30 -1.63 17.01
C THR A 165 -19.62 -2.85 17.85
N PHE A 166 -18.61 -3.49 18.46
CA PHE A 166 -18.81 -4.63 19.35
C PHE A 166 -19.60 -4.25 20.62
N LEU A 167 -19.25 -3.14 21.26
CA LEU A 167 -19.96 -2.64 22.44
C LEU A 167 -21.40 -2.24 22.09
N PHE A 168 -21.58 -1.52 21.00
CA PHE A 168 -22.90 -1.09 20.54
C PHE A 168 -23.80 -2.27 20.18
N SER A 169 -23.26 -3.26 19.46
CA SER A 169 -23.95 -4.51 19.14
C SER A 169 -24.34 -5.27 20.41
N SER A 170 -23.43 -5.42 21.38
CA SER A 170 -23.71 -6.08 22.65
C SER A 170 -24.84 -5.39 23.42
N ALA A 171 -24.85 -4.05 23.47
CA ALA A 171 -25.93 -3.30 24.11
C ALA A 171 -27.28 -3.51 23.42
N MET A 172 -27.31 -3.55 22.08
CA MET A 172 -28.52 -3.83 21.30
C MET A 172 -29.07 -5.24 21.57
N LEU A 173 -28.20 -6.24 21.71
CA LEU A 173 -28.59 -7.61 22.04
C LEU A 173 -29.25 -7.68 23.42
N VAL A 174 -28.63 -7.08 24.45
CA VAL A 174 -29.18 -7.03 25.81
C VAL A 174 -30.54 -6.35 25.82
N ALA A 175 -30.66 -5.18 25.19
CA ALA A 175 -31.91 -4.42 25.09
C ALA A 175 -33.04 -5.18 24.37
N GLY A 176 -32.70 -6.08 23.43
CA GLY A 176 -33.67 -6.93 22.74
C GLY A 176 -34.16 -8.13 23.55
N ILE A 177 -33.36 -8.58 24.52
CA ILE A 177 -33.66 -9.73 25.40
C ILE A 177 -34.41 -9.30 26.66
N GLU A 178 -34.03 -8.18 27.28
CA GLU A 178 -34.56 -7.73 28.57
C GLU A 178 -35.98 -7.12 28.51
N PHE A 179 -36.51 -6.84 27.32
CA PHE A 179 -37.85 -6.27 27.09
C PHE A 179 -38.61 -7.01 26.03
#